data_AF-A0A3A6RT61-F1
#
_entry.id   AF-A0A3A6RT61-F1
#
_cell.length_a   1.000
_cell.length_b   1.000
_cell.length_c   1.000
_cell.angle_alpha   90.00
_cell.angle_beta   90.00
_cell.angle_gamma   90.00
#
_symmetry.space_group_name_H-M   'P 1'
#
loop_
_entity.id
_entity.type
_entity.pdbx_description
1 polymer ?
#
loop_
_entity_poly.entity_id
_entity_poly.type
_entity_poly.pdbx_seq_one_letter_code
_entity_poly.pdbx_strand_id
1 'polypeptide(L)' 'MHPAPLDVTPDEHGIDAEERANQWLADGIKASEDGRVTKAERCFQKAKFWRGRADQISGRAGSQAAACIE' A
#
# COMPACT_ATOMS: atom_id res chain seq x y z
N MET A 1 -21.57 -26.00 13.42
CA MET A 1 -20.38 -26.13 12.55
C MET A 1 -20.10 -24.74 11.95
N HIS A 2 -19.45 -23.85 12.71
CA HIS A 2 -19.00 -22.56 12.17
C HIS A 2 -17.62 -22.80 11.56
N PRO A 3 -17.35 -22.39 10.30
CA PRO A 3 -16.00 -22.48 9.76
C PRO A 3 -15.08 -21.53 10.54
N ALA A 4 -13.88 -22.03 10.87
CA ALA A 4 -12.85 -21.27 11.59
C ALA A 4 -12.54 -19.95 10.86
N PRO A 5 -12.23 -18.85 11.58
CA PRO A 5 -11.71 -17.67 10.92
C PRO A 5 -10.42 -18.07 10.22
N LEU A 6 -10.39 -17.86 8.90
CA LEU A 6 -9.18 -17.97 8.12
C LEU A 6 -8.20 -17.00 8.76
N ASP A 7 -7.18 -17.54 9.41
CA ASP A 7 -6.03 -16.84 9.95
C ASP A 7 -5.28 -16.23 8.76
N VAL A 8 -5.81 -15.09 8.29
CA VAL A 8 -5.10 -14.20 7.41
C VAL A 8 -4.10 -13.46 8.29
N THR A 9 -3.06 -14.15 8.77
CA THR A 9 -1.85 -13.46 9.20
C THR A 9 -1.33 -12.79 7.95
N PRO A 10 -1.53 -11.48 7.79
CA PRO A 10 -0.97 -10.81 6.63
C PRO A 10 0.54 -10.92 6.82
N ASP A 11 1.23 -11.39 5.79
CA ASP A 11 2.68 -11.48 5.77
C ASP A 11 3.25 -10.21 6.41
N GLU A 12 3.99 -10.36 7.51
CA GLU A 12 4.37 -9.24 8.40
C GLU A 12 5.10 -8.13 7.62
N HIS A 13 5.73 -8.49 6.49
CA HIS A 13 6.37 -7.56 5.57
C HIS A 13 5.39 -6.81 4.65
N GLY A 14 4.25 -7.41 4.31
CA GLY A 14 3.16 -6.76 3.58
C GLY A 14 2.47 -5.69 4.44
N ILE A 15 2.20 -6.00 5.71
CA ILE A 15 1.64 -5.03 6.66
C ILE A 15 2.58 -3.84 6.83
N ASP A 16 3.87 -4.09 7.05
CA ASP A 16 4.88 -3.02 7.20
C ASP A 16 4.94 -2.12 5.95
N ALA A 17 4.76 -2.67 4.75
CA ALA A 17 4.72 -1.88 3.52
C ALA A 17 3.42 -1.04 3.39
N GLU A 18 2.25 -1.60 3.76
CA GLU A 18 0.98 -0.87 3.76
C GLU A 18 0.96 0.25 4.81
N GLU A 19 1.41 -0.03 6.03
CA GLU A 19 1.51 0.96 7.11
C GLU A 19 2.46 2.10 6.73
N ARG A 20 3.63 1.78 6.16
CA ARG A 20 4.55 2.81 5.64
C ARG A 20 3.90 3.63 4.54
N ALA A 21 3.19 3.00 3.61
CA ALA A 21 2.48 3.72 2.56
C ALA A 21 1.46 4.72 3.13
N ASN A 22 0.66 4.29 4.11
CA ASN A 22 -0.30 5.15 4.80
C ASN A 22 0.38 6.29 5.57
N GLN A 23 1.48 6.01 6.26
CA GLN A 23 2.24 7.02 7.00
C GLN A 23 2.80 8.11 6.08
N TRP A 24 3.37 7.73 4.93
CA TRP A 24 3.84 8.69 3.93
C TRP A 24 2.69 9.49 3.32
N LEU A 25 1.52 8.88 3.15
CA LEU A 25 0.31 9.55 2.68
C LEU A 25 -0.16 10.62 3.66
N ALA A 26 -0.23 10.28 4.95
CA ALA A 26 -0.60 11.20 6.01
C ALA A 26 0.40 12.37 6.15
N ASP A 27 1.71 12.11 6.06
CA ASP A 27 2.72 13.18 6.08
C ASP A 27 2.61 14.08 4.84
N GLY A 28 2.27 13.50 3.68
CA GLY A 28 2.03 14.26 2.45
C GLY A 28 0.82 15.18 2.54
N ILE A 29 -0.28 14.70 3.14
CA ILE A 29 -1.49 15.52 3.38
C ILE A 29 -1.14 16.67 4.32
N LYS A 30 -0.53 16.38 5.49
CA LYS A 30 -0.09 17.43 6.42
C LYS A 30 0.87 18.43 5.78
N ALA A 31 1.82 17.97 4.98
CA ALA A 31 2.75 18.85 4.27
C ALA A 31 2.03 19.73 3.23
N SER A 32 1.00 19.20 2.58
CA SER A 32 0.16 19.95 1.64
C SER A 32 -0.68 21.00 2.36
N GLU A 33 -1.26 20.66 3.50
CA GLU A 33 -2.04 21.58 4.36
C GLU A 33 -1.16 22.71 4.92
N ASP A 34 0.11 22.43 5.24
CA ASP A 34 1.12 23.42 5.65
C ASP A 34 1.67 24.24 4.47
N GLY A 35 1.17 24.02 3.24
CA GLY A 35 1.63 24.72 2.03
C GLY A 35 3.00 24.28 1.50
N ARG A 36 3.59 23.20 2.05
CA ARG A 36 4.88 22.65 1.62
C ARG A 36 4.72 21.69 0.44
N VAL A 37 4.32 22.22 -0.70
CA VAL A 37 3.97 21.45 -1.92
C VAL A 37 5.09 20.48 -2.34
N THR A 38 6.36 20.90 -2.35
CA THR A 38 7.49 20.01 -2.69
C THR A 38 7.68 18.87 -1.69
N LYS A 39 7.43 19.11 -0.40
CA LYS A 39 7.50 18.06 0.62
C LYS A 39 6.33 17.08 0.43
N ALA A 40 5.13 17.61 0.21
CA ALA A 40 3.93 16.82 -0.04
C ALA A 40 4.13 15.86 -1.23
N GLU A 41 4.63 16.38 -2.35
CA GLU A 41 4.87 15.58 -3.56
C GLU A 41 5.84 14.42 -3.32
N ARG A 42 6.96 14.68 -2.61
CA ARG A 42 7.92 13.63 -2.24
C ARG A 42 7.28 12.57 -1.34
N CYS A 43 6.46 12.99 -0.38
CA CYS A 43 5.74 12.06 0.48
C CYS A 43 4.74 11.22 -0.31
N PHE A 44 3.99 11.81 -1.24
CA PHE A 44 3.07 11.08 -2.12
C PHE A 44 3.78 10.09 -3.05
N GLN A 45 4.93 10.47 -3.62
CA GLN A 45 5.75 9.56 -4.43
C GLN A 45 6.23 8.35 -3.62
N LYS A 46 6.64 8.59 -2.38
CA LYS A 46 7.10 7.53 -1.47
C LYS A 46 5.95 6.63 -1.03
N ALA A 47 4.77 7.19 -0.76
CA ALA A 47 3.56 6.43 -0.48
C ALA A 47 3.19 5.49 -1.64
N LYS A 48 3.27 5.97 -2.89
CA LYS A 48 3.04 5.15 -4.10
C LYS A 48 4.03 4.00 -4.22
N PHE A 49 5.32 4.24 -3.95
CA PHE A 49 6.35 3.20 -3.97
C PHE A 49 6.05 2.07 -2.97
N TRP A 50 5.77 2.43 -1.71
CA TRP A 50 5.47 1.45 -0.67
C TRP A 50 4.17 0.70 -0.93
N ARG A 51 3.15 1.39 -1.48
CA ARG A 51 1.89 0.76 -1.87
C ARG A 51 2.05 -0.24 -3.01
N GLY A 52 2.87 0.07 -4.03
CA GLY A 52 3.20 -0.90 -5.08
C GLY A 52 3.96 -2.11 -4.55
N ARG A 53 4.86 -1.90 -3.57
CA ARG A 53 5.58 -2.97 -2.90
C ARG A 53 4.65 -3.85 -2.05
N ALA A 54 3.71 -3.24 -1.34
CA ALA A 54 2.67 -3.96 -0.59
C ALA A 54 1.79 -4.81 -1.52
N ASP A 55 1.38 -4.27 -2.67
CA ASP A 55 0.57 -5.00 -3.67
C ASP A 55 1.32 -6.21 -4.27
N GLN A 56 2.63 -6.05 -4.48
CA GLN A 56 3.51 -7.14 -4.92
C GLN A 56 3.69 -8.23 -3.85
N ILE A 57 3.86 -7.85 -2.57
CA ILE A 57 4.01 -8.79 -1.45
C ILE A 57 2.70 -9.52 -1.15
N SER A 58 1.58 -8.80 -1.17
CA SER A 58 0.23 -9.35 -0.93
C SER A 58 -0.24 -10.27 -2.06
N GLY A 59 0.53 -10.41 -3.15
CA GLY A 59 0.17 -11.24 -4.30
C GLY A 59 -0.99 -10.69 -5.15
N ARG A 60 -1.52 -9.49 -4.82
CA ARG A 60 -2.57 -8.80 -5.58
C ARG A 60 -2.10 -8.41 -6.98
N ALA A 61 -0.81 -8.14 -7.15
CA ALA A 61 -0.19 -7.86 -8.44
C ALA A 61 -0.23 -9.06 -9.42
N GLY A 62 -0.42 -10.30 -8.93
CA GLY A 62 -0.44 -11.51 -9.75
C GLY A 62 -1.77 -11.84 -10.40
N SER A 63 -2.88 -11.23 -9.96
CA SER A 63 -4.23 -11.61 -10.42
C SER A 63 -4.74 -10.82 -11.63
N GLN A 64 -4.02 -9.80 -12.09
CA GLN A 64 -4.44 -8.99 -13.26
C GLN A 64 -3.81 -9.44 -14.59
N ALA A 65 -2.84 -10.37 -14.56
CA ALA A 65 -2.20 -10.90 -15.78
C ALA A 65 -2.95 -12.10 -16.40
N ALA A 66 -4.04 -12.58 -15.80
CA ALA A 66 -4.80 -13.75 -16.28
C ALA A 66 -6.11 -13.41 -17.00
N ALA A 67 -6.38 -12.14 -17.32
CA ALA A 67 -7.64 -11.70 -17.93
C ALA A 67 -7.47 -11.12 -19.36
N CYS A 68 -6.38 -11.45 -20.05
CA CYS A 68 -6.18 -11.13 -21.47
C CYS A 68 -5.84 -12.41 -22.25
N ILE A 69 -6.76 -13.37 -22.31
CA ILE A 69 -6.76 -14.43 -23.33
C ILE A 69 -8.21 -14.56 -23.82
N GLU A 70 -8.55 -13.78 -24.85
CA GLU A 70 -9.60 -14.11 -25.82
C GLU A 70 -9.02 -13.97 -27.23
#